data_AF-A0A934GCQ6-F1
#
_entry.id   AF-A0A934GCQ6-F1
#
_cell.length_a   1.000
_cell.length_b   1.000
_cell.length_c   1.000
_cell.angle_alpha   90.00
_cell.angle_beta   90.00
_cell.angle_gamma   90.00
#
_symmetry.space_group_name_H-M   'P 1'
#
loop_
_entity.id
_entity.type
_entity.pdbx_description
1 polymer ?
#
loop_
_entity_poly.entity_id
_entity_poly.type
_entity_poly.pdbx_seq_one_letter_code
_entity_poly.pdbx_strand_id
1 'polypeptide(L)'
;RDLEANGVPIIGTSPDMIDAAEDRERFQKLLHDLGLKQPPNRTARNEADALALAAEIGYPLVVRPSYVLGGRAMEIVHEQRDLERYMREAVKVSNDSPVLLDRFLNDAIEVDVDAICDGKRVLIGGIMEHIEQAGVHSGDSACSLPPYSLSAELQQQLRQQTVQLALALNVVGLMNVQFAIQNGTVFVLEVNPRASRTVPFVSKATGLPLAKIAARCMVGKSLDAQGVTKEVVPPYYSVKEAVFPFIKFPGVDTILGPEMKSTGEVMGVGESFGEAFVKSQLAAGVKLPKAGKVFISVRNSDKNAAVQIGRELLELGFGLLATRGTAQVLNENGIKAVTVHKVGEGRPHILDMIKNGEVSLIVNTVDEKRSAVQDSWSIRNGALQGRVTYYTTIAGARAACTGMRHIQALVPYALQSLHQKLV
;
A
#
# COMPACT_ATOMS: atom_id res chain seq x y z
N ARG A 1 -21.30 11.53 15.98
CA ARG A 1 -21.62 12.01 17.34
C ARG A 1 -22.68 13.10 17.27
N ASP A 2 -22.42 14.21 16.59
CA ASP A 2 -23.35 15.35 16.55
C ASP A 2 -24.76 14.99 16.04
N LEU A 3 -24.87 14.19 14.98
CA LEU A 3 -26.18 13.76 14.47
C LEU A 3 -26.97 12.95 15.50
N GLU A 4 -26.33 12.00 16.18
CA GLU A 4 -26.97 11.17 17.23
C GLU A 4 -27.36 12.02 18.45
N ALA A 5 -26.49 12.95 18.86
CA ALA A 5 -26.79 13.90 19.93
C ALA A 5 -27.99 14.82 19.61
N ASN A 6 -28.28 15.03 18.33
CA ASN A 6 -29.44 15.78 17.84
C ASN A 6 -30.64 14.87 17.48
N GLY A 7 -30.64 13.61 17.94
CA GLY A 7 -31.79 12.70 17.81
C GLY A 7 -31.94 12.01 16.45
N VAL A 8 -30.92 12.07 15.58
CA VAL A 8 -30.94 11.33 14.31
C VAL A 8 -30.71 9.83 14.58
N PRO A 9 -31.59 8.93 14.11
CA PRO A 9 -31.43 7.49 14.32
C PRO A 9 -30.36 6.91 13.38
N ILE A 10 -29.11 6.91 13.84
CA ILE A 10 -28.00 6.30 13.10
C ILE A 10 -28.12 4.78 13.17
N ILE A 11 -28.26 4.14 12.01
CA ILE A 11 -28.30 2.67 11.86
C ILE A 11 -26.90 2.10 11.55
N GLY A 12 -26.71 0.81 11.81
CA GLY A 12 -25.42 0.14 11.61
C GLY A 12 -24.48 0.33 12.80
N THR A 13 -23.18 0.36 12.54
CA THR A 13 -22.17 0.58 13.60
C THR A 13 -22.41 1.93 14.28
N SER A 14 -22.49 1.92 15.61
CA SER A 14 -22.80 3.13 16.38
C SER A 14 -21.71 4.21 16.26
N PRO A 15 -22.06 5.49 16.37
CA PRO A 15 -21.07 6.57 16.41
C PRO A 15 -20.02 6.43 17.51
N ASP A 16 -20.38 5.85 18.65
CA ASP A 16 -19.43 5.56 19.73
C ASP A 16 -18.40 4.49 19.35
N MET A 17 -18.82 3.43 18.65
CA MET A 17 -17.90 2.39 18.20
C MET A 17 -17.04 2.83 17.02
N ILE A 18 -17.54 3.75 16.20
CA ILE A 18 -16.71 4.44 15.19
C ILE A 18 -15.62 5.25 15.89
N ASP A 19 -15.99 6.04 16.89
CA ASP A 19 -15.04 6.80 17.70
C ASP A 19 -14.06 5.90 18.46
N ALA A 20 -14.50 4.73 18.95
CA ALA A 20 -13.63 3.77 19.64
C ALA A 20 -12.49 3.22 18.75
N ALA A 21 -12.69 3.17 17.43
CA ALA A 21 -11.69 2.72 16.47
C ALA A 21 -10.76 3.87 16.01
N GLU A 22 -11.28 5.11 15.99
CA GLU A 22 -10.51 6.31 15.62
C GLU A 22 -9.73 6.90 16.81
N ASP A 23 -10.26 6.77 18.03
CA ASP A 23 -9.62 7.20 19.26
C ASP A 23 -8.52 6.24 19.67
N ARG A 24 -7.32 6.77 19.86
CA ARG A 24 -6.13 5.95 20.08
C ARG A 24 -6.13 5.21 21.40
N GLU A 25 -6.53 5.86 22.48
CA GLU A 25 -6.48 5.26 23.82
C GLU A 25 -7.50 4.12 23.91
N ARG A 26 -8.71 4.36 23.39
CA ARG A 26 -9.76 3.35 23.30
C ARG A 26 -9.33 2.18 22.42
N PHE A 27 -8.78 2.47 21.23
CA PHE A 27 -8.34 1.44 20.30
C PHE A 27 -7.17 0.62 20.85
N GLN A 28 -6.17 1.28 21.45
CA GLN A 28 -5.02 0.59 22.05
C GLN A 28 -5.45 -0.33 23.20
N LYS A 29 -6.35 0.14 24.07
CA LYS A 29 -6.92 -0.67 25.14
C LYS A 29 -7.65 -1.89 24.58
N LEU A 30 -8.47 -1.69 23.54
CA LEU A 30 -9.17 -2.79 22.86
C LEU A 30 -8.19 -3.85 22.34
N LEU A 31 -7.13 -3.44 21.64
CA LEU A 31 -6.13 -4.38 21.12
C LEU A 31 -5.41 -5.13 22.24
N HIS A 32 -5.08 -4.45 23.33
CA HIS A 32 -4.48 -5.07 24.51
C HIS A 32 -5.41 -6.13 25.13
N ASP A 33 -6.69 -5.80 25.31
CA ASP A 33 -7.69 -6.73 25.87
C ASP A 33 -7.91 -7.96 24.96
N LEU A 34 -7.75 -7.79 23.64
CA LEU A 34 -7.82 -8.88 22.66
C LEU A 34 -6.50 -9.65 22.49
N GLY A 35 -5.40 -9.20 23.11
CA GLY A 35 -4.07 -9.78 22.91
C GLY A 35 -3.50 -9.58 21.50
N LEU A 36 -3.96 -8.55 20.78
CA LEU A 36 -3.53 -8.21 19.43
C LEU A 36 -2.34 -7.26 19.46
N LYS A 37 -1.42 -7.45 18.51
CA LYS A 37 -0.20 -6.63 18.42
C LYS A 37 -0.45 -5.36 17.62
N GLN A 38 0.20 -4.29 18.06
CA GLN A 38 0.25 -3.00 17.38
C GLN A 38 1.70 -2.50 17.37
N PRO A 39 2.13 -1.70 16.37
CA PRO A 39 3.44 -1.07 16.42
C PRO A 39 3.58 -0.22 17.70
N PRO A 40 4.76 -0.17 18.34
CA PRO A 40 4.99 0.73 19.47
C PRO A 40 4.60 2.18 19.10
N ASN A 41 3.84 2.83 19.97
CA ASN A 41 3.24 4.13 19.62
C ASN A 41 3.00 5.03 20.84
N ARG A 42 2.82 6.33 20.57
CA ARG A 42 2.50 7.38 21.54
C ARG A 42 1.64 8.48 20.89
N THR A 43 1.03 9.30 21.74
CA THR A 43 0.22 10.44 21.35
C THR A 43 0.82 11.71 21.93
N ALA A 44 1.19 12.66 21.07
CA ALA A 44 1.79 13.93 21.45
C ALA A 44 0.84 15.10 21.18
N ARG A 45 0.83 16.11 22.07
CA ARG A 45 0.00 17.32 21.93
C ARG A 45 0.80 18.57 21.58
N ASN A 46 2.10 18.55 21.78
CA ASN A 46 3.00 19.67 21.47
C ASN A 46 4.38 19.13 21.05
N GLU A 47 5.24 20.01 20.53
CA GLU A 47 6.57 19.67 20.02
C GLU A 47 7.45 19.02 21.10
N ALA A 48 7.48 19.56 22.33
CA ALA A 48 8.30 19.05 23.41
C ALA A 48 7.92 17.61 23.81
N ASP A 49 6.61 17.36 23.96
CA ASP A 49 6.07 16.03 24.24
C ASP A 49 6.40 15.06 23.10
N ALA A 50 6.25 15.50 21.83
CA ALA A 50 6.52 14.66 20.68
C ALA A 50 7.98 14.18 20.65
N LEU A 51 8.93 15.06 20.94
CA LEU A 51 10.36 14.71 20.94
C LEU A 51 10.71 13.73 22.07
N ALA A 52 10.15 13.94 23.26
CA ALA A 52 10.35 13.03 24.40
C ALA A 52 9.79 11.63 24.11
N LEU A 53 8.54 11.57 23.63
CA LEU A 53 7.85 10.32 23.30
C LEU A 53 8.49 9.60 22.10
N ALA A 54 9.00 10.35 21.12
CA ALA A 54 9.76 9.80 20.02
C ALA A 54 11.06 9.12 20.47
N ALA A 55 11.73 9.65 21.49
CA ALA A 55 12.94 9.03 22.06
C ALA A 55 12.62 7.69 22.77
N GLU A 56 11.43 7.53 23.35
CA GLU A 56 10.98 6.27 23.93
C GLU A 56 10.68 5.20 22.87
N ILE A 57 10.03 5.58 21.76
CA ILE A 57 9.67 4.64 20.68
C ILE A 57 10.88 4.31 19.80
N GLY A 58 11.71 5.32 19.51
CA GLY A 58 12.82 5.30 18.58
C GLY A 58 12.41 5.53 17.11
N TYR A 59 13.35 6.03 16.30
CA TYR A 59 13.19 6.29 14.86
C TYR A 59 13.54 5.08 13.96
N PRO A 60 12.97 4.97 12.74
CA PRO A 60 12.00 5.88 12.13
C PRO A 60 10.58 5.77 12.71
N LEU A 61 9.83 6.87 12.60
CA LEU A 61 8.44 7.00 13.06
C LEU A 61 7.54 7.40 11.90
N VAL A 62 6.31 6.88 11.88
CA VAL A 62 5.21 7.45 11.11
C VAL A 62 4.52 8.47 12.00
N VAL A 63 4.46 9.71 11.54
CA VAL A 63 3.78 10.81 12.20
C VAL A 63 2.45 11.01 11.50
N ARG A 64 1.34 10.99 12.25
CA ARG A 64 0.01 11.16 11.66
C ARG A 64 -0.89 12.07 12.50
N PRO A 65 -1.61 13.02 11.91
CA PRO A 65 -2.68 13.73 12.60
C PRO A 65 -3.84 12.78 12.93
N SER A 66 -4.58 13.07 13.99
CA SER A 66 -5.83 12.35 14.30
C SER A 66 -6.98 12.80 13.41
N TYR A 67 -8.00 11.94 13.21
CA TYR A 67 -9.24 12.25 12.46
C TYR A 67 -9.06 12.71 11.01
N VAL A 68 -8.06 12.17 10.31
CA VAL A 68 -7.81 12.44 8.87
C VAL A 68 -8.05 11.19 8.03
N LEU A 69 -8.41 11.39 6.76
CA LEU A 69 -8.50 10.33 5.76
C LEU A 69 -7.43 10.55 4.68
N GLY A 70 -7.01 9.46 4.03
CA GLY A 70 -6.07 9.50 2.90
C GLY A 70 -4.61 9.77 3.30
N GLY A 71 -4.29 9.63 4.60
CA GLY A 71 -2.96 9.92 5.12
C GLY A 71 -2.57 11.39 5.02
N ARG A 72 -3.56 12.30 5.04
CA ARG A 72 -3.31 13.73 4.91
C ARG A 72 -2.32 14.23 5.95
N ALA A 73 -1.26 14.88 5.49
CA ALA A 73 -0.14 15.34 6.33
C ALA A 73 0.50 14.23 7.17
N MET A 74 0.45 12.97 6.73
CA MET A 74 1.30 11.93 7.29
C MET A 74 2.72 12.05 6.73
N GLU A 75 3.72 11.81 7.59
CA GLU A 75 5.13 11.82 7.18
C GLU A 75 5.89 10.72 7.91
N ILE A 76 6.90 10.15 7.26
CA ILE A 76 7.85 9.25 7.93
C ILE A 76 9.07 10.09 8.32
N VAL A 77 9.38 10.13 9.61
CA VAL A 77 10.51 10.89 10.17
C VAL A 77 11.60 9.93 10.63
N HIS A 78 12.85 10.23 10.28
CA HIS A 78 14.00 9.34 10.52
C HIS A 78 14.91 9.81 11.63
N GLU A 79 14.84 11.09 11.96
CA GLU A 79 15.63 11.72 13.01
C GLU A 79 14.85 12.83 13.69
N GLN A 80 15.35 13.25 14.85
CA GLN A 80 14.74 14.30 15.66
C GLN A 80 14.47 15.59 14.87
N ARG A 81 15.41 15.99 14.01
CA ARG A 81 15.30 17.20 13.20
C ARG A 81 14.11 17.17 12.23
N ASP A 82 13.77 15.99 11.70
CA ASP A 82 12.61 15.82 10.83
C ASP A 82 11.31 15.99 11.63
N LEU A 83 11.25 15.44 12.85
CA LEU A 83 10.10 15.58 13.72
C LEU A 83 9.90 17.04 14.17
N GLU A 84 10.96 17.75 14.54
CA GLU A 84 10.89 19.18 14.88
C GLU A 84 10.31 20.01 13.74
N ARG A 85 10.76 19.75 12.50
CA ARG A 85 10.21 20.41 11.30
C ARG A 85 8.72 20.10 11.15
N TYR A 86 8.35 18.81 11.17
CA TYR A 86 6.97 18.38 11.03
C TYR A 86 6.05 19.06 12.05
N MET A 87 6.47 19.10 13.33
CA MET A 87 5.68 19.72 14.40
C MET A 87 5.50 21.23 14.21
N ARG A 88 6.46 21.93 13.59
CA ARG A 88 6.36 23.38 13.31
C ARG A 88 5.55 23.71 12.05
N GLU A 89 5.67 22.89 11.02
CA GLU A 89 5.12 23.16 9.67
C GLU A 89 3.75 22.51 9.45
N ALA A 90 3.58 21.24 9.83
CA ALA A 90 2.41 20.42 9.48
C ALA A 90 1.28 20.48 10.53
N VAL A 91 1.61 20.58 11.82
CA VAL A 91 0.61 20.56 12.92
C VAL A 91 -0.26 21.82 12.95
N LYS A 92 0.20 22.93 12.35
CA LYS A 92 -0.64 24.12 12.17
C LYS A 92 -1.92 23.86 11.36
N VAL A 93 -1.97 22.76 10.61
CA VAL A 93 -3.11 22.37 9.77
C VAL A 93 -4.13 21.51 10.53
N SER A 94 -3.77 20.93 11.69
CA SER A 94 -4.67 20.09 12.49
C SER A 94 -5.24 20.86 13.68
N ASN A 95 -6.51 21.26 13.60
CA ASN A 95 -7.25 21.93 14.68
C ASN A 95 -7.17 21.12 15.99
N ASP A 96 -6.47 21.62 17.02
CA ASP A 96 -6.36 21.10 18.40
C ASP A 96 -6.18 19.57 18.60
N SER A 97 -5.91 18.84 17.52
CA SER A 97 -5.96 17.39 17.49
C SER A 97 -4.56 16.83 17.76
N PRO A 98 -4.46 15.79 18.59
CA PRO A 98 -3.16 15.22 18.92
C PRO A 98 -2.51 14.56 17.70
N VAL A 99 -1.18 14.53 17.71
CA VAL A 99 -0.33 13.89 16.72
C VAL A 99 0.08 12.52 17.23
N LEU A 100 -0.11 11.51 16.40
CA LEU A 100 0.24 10.13 16.70
C LEU A 100 1.65 9.84 16.17
N LEU A 101 2.44 9.18 17.02
CA LEU A 101 3.78 8.70 16.73
C LEU A 101 3.72 7.17 16.72
N ASP A 102 3.87 6.55 15.56
CA ASP A 102 3.90 5.10 15.41
C ASP A 102 5.30 4.66 14.96
N ARG A 103 5.83 3.59 15.55
CA ARG A 103 7.08 2.98 15.07
C ARG A 103 6.89 2.53 13.63
N PHE A 104 7.73 3.03 12.74
CA PHE A 104 7.67 2.61 11.34
C PHE A 104 8.17 1.17 11.19
N LEU A 105 7.34 0.33 10.60
CA LEU A 105 7.64 -1.08 10.33
C LEU A 105 8.33 -1.20 8.96
N ASN A 106 9.65 -1.04 8.96
CA ASN A 106 10.47 -1.19 7.75
C ASN A 106 10.22 -2.54 7.05
N ASP A 107 10.09 -2.51 5.72
CA ASP A 107 9.96 -3.68 4.84
C ASP A 107 8.83 -4.66 5.23
N ALA A 108 7.77 -4.14 5.86
CA ALA A 108 6.60 -4.93 6.21
C ALA A 108 5.61 -5.03 5.03
N ILE A 109 4.97 -6.19 4.89
CA ILE A 109 3.89 -6.39 3.91
C ILE A 109 2.61 -5.77 4.48
N GLU A 110 1.98 -4.86 3.74
CA GLU A 110 0.69 -4.29 4.12
C GLU A 110 -0.47 -5.14 3.57
N VAL A 111 -1.52 -5.29 4.37
CA VAL A 111 -2.68 -6.12 4.04
C VAL A 111 -3.97 -5.40 4.42
N ASP A 112 -4.90 -5.31 3.48
CA ASP A 112 -6.27 -4.87 3.73
C ASP A 112 -7.19 -6.09 3.86
N VAL A 113 -8.10 -6.05 4.84
CA VAL A 113 -9.19 -7.03 4.97
C VAL A 113 -10.52 -6.29 5.06
N ASP A 114 -11.35 -6.44 4.03
CA ASP A 114 -12.74 -5.96 4.07
C ASP A 114 -13.64 -7.07 4.62
N ALA A 115 -14.53 -6.72 5.55
CA ALA A 115 -15.45 -7.65 6.19
C ALA A 115 -16.83 -7.03 6.46
N ILE A 116 -17.83 -7.87 6.65
CA ILE A 116 -19.19 -7.49 7.05
C ILE A 116 -19.54 -8.18 8.35
N CYS A 117 -20.06 -7.46 9.33
CA CYS A 117 -20.61 -8.01 10.55
C CYS A 117 -22.10 -7.68 10.67
N ASP A 118 -22.92 -8.62 11.13
CA ASP A 118 -24.34 -8.37 11.44
C ASP A 118 -24.60 -8.26 12.96
N GLY A 119 -23.54 -8.03 13.74
CA GLY A 119 -23.54 -8.03 15.20
C GLY A 119 -23.34 -9.41 15.83
N LYS A 120 -23.39 -10.50 15.06
CA LYS A 120 -23.16 -11.87 15.57
C LYS A 120 -22.19 -12.65 14.71
N ARG A 121 -22.40 -12.63 13.40
CA ARG A 121 -21.57 -13.30 12.40
C ARG A 121 -20.75 -12.28 11.65
N VAL A 122 -19.52 -12.67 11.34
CA VAL A 122 -18.59 -11.91 10.51
C VAL A 122 -18.34 -12.68 9.22
N LEU A 123 -18.52 -12.02 8.09
CA LEU A 123 -18.17 -12.49 6.75
C LEU A 123 -16.90 -11.78 6.30
N ILE A 124 -15.84 -12.54 6.02
CA ILE A 124 -14.67 -12.00 5.33
C ILE A 124 -15.07 -11.73 3.87
N GLY A 125 -14.98 -10.48 3.46
CA GLY A 125 -15.25 -10.04 2.10
C GLY A 125 -14.07 -10.33 1.18
N GLY A 126 -12.85 -10.04 1.63
CA GLY A 126 -11.62 -10.37 0.90
C GLY A 126 -10.36 -9.92 1.64
N ILE A 127 -9.28 -10.68 1.47
CA ILE A 127 -7.94 -10.33 1.95
C ILE A 127 -7.12 -9.85 0.75
N MET A 128 -6.55 -8.66 0.85
CA MET A 128 -5.80 -8.01 -0.20
C MET A 128 -4.37 -7.77 0.26
N GLU A 129 -3.41 -8.43 -0.37
CA GLU A 129 -1.99 -8.20 -0.12
C GLU A 129 -1.51 -7.04 -1.00
N HIS A 130 -0.90 -6.03 -0.41
CA HIS A 130 -0.31 -4.93 -1.17
C HIS A 130 0.99 -5.37 -1.83
N ILE A 131 1.26 -4.77 -2.98
CA ILE A 131 2.54 -4.97 -3.68
C ILE A 131 3.59 -4.06 -3.04
N GLU A 132 3.30 -2.77 -2.89
CA GLU A 132 4.14 -1.87 -2.12
C GLU A 132 4.14 -2.22 -0.63
N GLN A 133 5.29 -1.99 0.01
CA GLN A 133 5.45 -2.21 1.44
C GLN A 133 4.70 -1.16 2.28
N ALA A 134 4.46 -1.49 3.55
CA ALA A 134 3.90 -0.55 4.52
C ALA A 134 4.73 0.75 4.56
N GLY A 135 4.04 1.88 4.55
CA GLY A 135 4.64 3.22 4.39
C GLY A 135 4.36 3.86 3.03
N VAL A 136 3.96 3.07 2.04
CA VAL A 136 3.20 3.58 0.89
C VAL A 136 1.71 3.46 1.23
N HIS A 137 0.97 4.56 1.11
CA HIS A 137 -0.42 4.59 1.48
C HIS A 137 -1.27 3.57 0.69
N SER A 138 -2.13 2.80 1.37
CA SER A 138 -3.01 1.77 0.79
C SER A 138 -3.81 2.18 -0.46
N GLY A 139 -4.14 3.47 -0.56
CA GLY A 139 -4.80 4.06 -1.73
C GLY A 139 -3.92 4.12 -2.98
N ASP A 140 -2.62 4.32 -2.81
CA ASP A 140 -1.62 4.42 -3.88
C ASP A 140 -0.92 3.08 -4.15
N SER A 141 -0.97 2.14 -3.21
CA SER A 141 -0.44 0.79 -3.40
C SER A 141 -1.30 -0.01 -4.38
N ALA A 142 -0.65 -0.75 -5.26
CA ALA A 142 -1.29 -1.86 -5.94
C ALA A 142 -1.56 -2.99 -4.95
N CYS A 143 -2.60 -3.79 -5.18
CA CYS A 143 -2.90 -4.92 -4.31
C CYS A 143 -3.50 -6.11 -5.06
N SER A 144 -3.34 -7.30 -4.50
CA SER A 144 -3.78 -8.58 -5.08
C SER A 144 -4.84 -9.24 -4.21
N LEU A 145 -5.90 -9.72 -4.85
CA LEU A 145 -6.90 -10.63 -4.29
C LEU A 145 -7.01 -11.87 -5.21
N PRO A 146 -6.70 -13.09 -4.72
CA PRO A 146 -6.20 -13.38 -3.37
C PRO A 146 -4.75 -12.88 -3.16
N PRO A 147 -4.21 -12.93 -1.93
CA PRO A 147 -2.80 -12.72 -1.66
C PRO A 147 -1.90 -13.57 -2.57
N TYR A 148 -0.79 -13.01 -3.04
CA TYR A 148 0.10 -13.65 -4.00
C TYR A 148 1.36 -14.26 -3.35
N SER A 149 1.71 -13.84 -2.13
CA SER A 149 2.88 -14.35 -1.41
C SER A 149 2.61 -14.76 0.04
N LEU A 150 1.49 -14.33 0.64
CA LEU A 150 1.17 -14.69 2.03
C LEU A 150 0.84 -16.19 2.20
N SER A 151 1.42 -16.79 3.24
CA SER A 151 1.13 -18.19 3.60
C SER A 151 -0.31 -18.37 4.09
N ALA A 152 -0.83 -19.59 3.98
CA ALA A 152 -2.18 -19.92 4.44
C ALA A 152 -2.36 -19.66 5.96
N GLU A 153 -1.30 -19.88 6.74
CA GLU A 153 -1.28 -19.65 8.19
C GLU A 153 -1.44 -18.16 8.51
N LEU A 154 -0.69 -17.29 7.82
CA LEU A 154 -0.81 -15.84 7.98
C LEU A 154 -2.19 -15.34 7.56
N GLN A 155 -2.72 -15.84 6.42
CA GLN A 155 -4.07 -15.51 6.01
C GLN A 155 -5.12 -15.95 7.04
N GLN A 156 -4.94 -17.12 7.66
CA GLN A 156 -5.85 -17.59 8.71
C GLN A 156 -5.76 -16.73 9.98
N GLN A 157 -4.57 -16.28 10.37
CA GLN A 157 -4.40 -15.34 11.48
C GLN A 157 -5.11 -14.01 11.20
N LEU A 158 -4.96 -13.46 9.99
CA LEU A 158 -5.66 -12.24 9.58
C LEU A 158 -7.19 -12.39 9.72
N ARG A 159 -7.76 -13.50 9.22
CA ARG A 159 -9.20 -13.80 9.39
C ARG A 159 -9.61 -13.80 10.85
N GLN A 160 -8.86 -14.50 11.71
CA GLN A 160 -9.18 -14.60 13.14
C GLN A 160 -9.16 -13.23 13.82
N GLN A 161 -8.13 -12.42 13.57
CA GLN A 161 -8.01 -11.09 14.15
C GLN A 161 -9.11 -10.15 13.63
N THR A 162 -9.45 -10.20 12.33
CA THR A 162 -10.57 -9.44 11.77
C THR A 162 -11.90 -9.79 12.44
N VAL A 163 -12.18 -11.07 12.68
CA VAL A 163 -13.40 -11.51 13.38
C VAL A 163 -13.43 -10.99 14.82
N GLN A 164 -12.31 -11.09 15.55
CA GLN A 164 -12.21 -10.59 16.92
C GLN A 164 -12.48 -9.08 17.00
N LEU A 165 -11.84 -8.31 16.11
CA LEU A 165 -12.01 -6.86 16.02
C LEU A 165 -13.45 -6.47 15.68
N ALA A 166 -14.08 -7.16 14.72
CA ALA A 166 -15.46 -6.91 14.31
C ALA A 166 -16.45 -7.05 15.48
N LEU A 167 -16.29 -8.11 16.26
CA LEU A 167 -17.16 -8.42 17.39
C LEU A 167 -16.89 -7.46 18.56
N ALA A 168 -15.62 -7.17 18.85
CA ALA A 168 -15.25 -6.31 19.97
C ALA A 168 -15.67 -4.84 19.74
N LEU A 169 -15.66 -4.37 18.48
CA LEU A 169 -16.16 -3.05 18.08
C LEU A 169 -17.68 -3.05 17.82
N ASN A 170 -18.40 -4.14 18.07
CA ASN A 170 -19.84 -4.27 17.81
C ASN A 170 -20.22 -3.78 16.40
N VAL A 171 -19.43 -4.15 15.39
CA VAL A 171 -19.66 -3.70 14.01
C VAL A 171 -21.00 -4.24 13.51
N VAL A 172 -21.79 -3.37 12.87
CA VAL A 172 -22.99 -3.75 12.13
C VAL A 172 -22.94 -3.06 10.77
N GLY A 173 -22.64 -3.83 9.73
CA GLY A 173 -22.35 -3.33 8.39
C GLY A 173 -20.92 -3.65 7.97
N LEU A 174 -20.30 -2.76 7.18
CA LEU A 174 -18.94 -2.93 6.66
C LEU A 174 -17.90 -2.50 7.68
N MET A 175 -16.76 -3.17 7.64
CA MET A 175 -15.52 -2.71 8.22
C MET A 175 -14.34 -3.05 7.32
N ASN A 176 -13.24 -2.34 7.52
CA ASN A 176 -11.94 -2.60 6.92
C ASN A 176 -10.90 -2.65 8.04
N VAL A 177 -9.96 -3.58 7.95
CA VAL A 177 -8.81 -3.68 8.85
C VAL A 177 -7.54 -3.63 8.02
N GLN A 178 -6.61 -2.76 8.41
CA GLN A 178 -5.27 -2.69 7.83
C GLN A 178 -4.27 -3.34 8.78
N PHE A 179 -3.48 -4.26 8.24
CA PHE A 179 -2.43 -4.96 8.95
C PHE A 179 -1.07 -4.72 8.29
N ALA A 180 -0.02 -4.84 9.08
CA ALA A 180 1.35 -4.98 8.60
C ALA A 180 1.94 -6.31 9.09
N ILE A 181 2.66 -6.99 8.21
CA ILE A 181 3.33 -8.25 8.53
C ILE A 181 4.84 -8.04 8.42
N GLN A 182 5.53 -8.14 9.55
CA GLN A 182 6.98 -8.04 9.62
C GLN A 182 7.55 -9.29 10.29
N ASN A 183 8.46 -9.98 9.59
CA ASN A 183 9.10 -11.21 10.09
C ASN A 183 8.09 -12.26 10.61
N GLY A 184 6.97 -12.43 9.91
CA GLY A 184 5.89 -13.34 10.28
C GLY A 184 5.00 -12.89 11.44
N THR A 185 5.24 -11.70 12.00
CA THR A 185 4.37 -11.10 13.03
C THR A 185 3.35 -10.18 12.40
N VAL A 186 2.07 -10.43 12.69
CA VAL A 186 0.94 -9.57 12.28
C VAL A 186 0.76 -8.44 13.29
N PHE A 187 0.74 -7.20 12.80
CA PHE A 187 0.45 -5.98 13.56
C PHE A 187 -0.80 -5.31 12.99
N VAL A 188 -1.70 -4.85 13.87
CA VAL A 188 -2.86 -4.04 13.49
C VAL A 188 -2.43 -2.59 13.33
N LEU A 189 -2.64 -2.00 12.15
CA LEU A 189 -2.36 -0.59 11.89
C LEU A 189 -3.55 0.28 12.29
N GLU A 190 -4.72 -0.02 11.71
CA GLU A 190 -5.98 0.68 11.97
C GLU A 190 -7.19 -0.20 11.64
N VAL A 191 -8.34 0.16 12.22
CA VAL A 191 -9.65 -0.41 11.87
C VAL A 191 -10.55 0.74 11.46
N ASN A 192 -11.18 0.59 10.30
CA ASN A 192 -12.17 1.51 9.77
C ASN A 192 -13.54 0.83 9.86
N PRO A 193 -14.38 1.07 10.88
CA PRO A 193 -15.67 0.42 11.06
C PRO A 193 -16.77 1.02 10.14
N ARG A 194 -16.42 1.13 8.85
CA ARG A 194 -17.20 1.72 7.78
C ARG A 194 -16.80 1.08 6.44
N ALA A 195 -17.49 1.48 5.37
CA ALA A 195 -17.05 1.14 4.02
C ALA A 195 -15.66 1.74 3.71
N SER A 196 -14.78 0.92 3.13
CA SER A 196 -13.50 1.32 2.56
C SER A 196 -13.63 1.54 1.06
N ARG A 197 -12.59 2.14 0.47
CA ARG A 197 -12.51 2.36 -0.99
C ARG A 197 -12.37 1.05 -1.77
N THR A 198 -11.90 -0.03 -1.13
CA THR A 198 -11.64 -1.34 -1.75
C THR A 198 -12.90 -2.19 -1.90
N VAL A 199 -14.00 -1.86 -1.22
CA VAL A 199 -15.27 -2.61 -1.28
C VAL A 199 -15.75 -2.87 -2.72
N PRO A 200 -15.74 -1.90 -3.67
CA PRO A 200 -16.11 -2.17 -5.05
C PRO A 200 -15.17 -3.16 -5.75
N PHE A 201 -13.85 -3.04 -5.56
CA PHE A 201 -12.85 -3.96 -6.09
C PHE A 201 -13.08 -5.39 -5.56
N VAL A 202 -13.22 -5.54 -4.24
CA VAL A 202 -13.49 -6.84 -3.61
C VAL A 202 -14.82 -7.43 -4.11
N SER A 203 -15.85 -6.59 -4.24
CA SER A 203 -17.16 -7.05 -4.75
C SER A 203 -17.07 -7.53 -6.20
N LYS A 204 -16.23 -6.91 -7.03
CA LYS A 204 -16.01 -7.33 -8.41
C LYS A 204 -15.17 -8.60 -8.50
N ALA A 205 -14.16 -8.75 -7.66
CA ALA A 205 -13.34 -9.96 -7.63
C ALA A 205 -14.11 -11.20 -7.15
N THR A 206 -14.92 -11.05 -6.09
CA THR A 206 -15.60 -12.14 -5.38
C THR A 206 -17.04 -12.39 -5.83
N GLY A 207 -17.60 -11.53 -6.68
CA GLY A 207 -19.01 -11.61 -7.09
C GLY A 207 -20.02 -11.29 -5.97
N LEU A 208 -19.56 -11.02 -4.75
CA LEU A 208 -20.42 -10.64 -3.62
C LEU A 208 -20.67 -9.13 -3.64
N PRO A 209 -21.93 -8.65 -3.72
CA PRO A 209 -22.21 -7.22 -3.66
C PRO A 209 -22.15 -6.73 -2.20
N LEU A 210 -20.94 -6.61 -1.66
CA LEU A 210 -20.69 -6.38 -0.22
C LEU A 210 -21.45 -5.17 0.34
N ALA A 211 -21.50 -4.06 -0.39
CA ALA A 211 -22.28 -2.88 0.02
C ALA A 211 -23.78 -3.16 0.16
N LYS A 212 -24.37 -3.99 -0.73
CA LYS A 212 -25.78 -4.39 -0.64
C LYS A 212 -26.03 -5.32 0.54
N ILE A 213 -25.10 -6.25 0.79
CA ILE A 213 -25.18 -7.21 1.90
C ILE A 213 -25.13 -6.45 3.24
N ALA A 214 -24.15 -5.55 3.38
CA ALA A 214 -23.97 -4.75 4.59
C ALA A 214 -25.13 -3.78 4.82
N ALA A 215 -25.65 -3.12 3.78
CA ALA A 215 -26.82 -2.26 3.90
C ALA A 215 -28.04 -3.00 4.47
N ARG A 216 -28.23 -4.26 4.09
CA ARG A 216 -29.29 -5.13 4.62
C ARG A 216 -29.03 -5.54 6.07
N CYS A 217 -27.77 -5.80 6.45
CA CYS A 217 -27.40 -6.02 7.84
C CYS A 217 -27.73 -4.81 8.72
N MET A 218 -27.42 -3.59 8.26
CA MET A 218 -27.70 -2.34 8.99
C MET A 218 -29.20 -2.10 9.24
N VAL A 219 -30.10 -2.69 8.44
CA VAL A 219 -31.56 -2.64 8.63
C VAL A 219 -32.13 -3.93 9.24
N GLY A 220 -31.29 -4.77 9.83
CA GLY A 220 -31.71 -5.93 10.64
C GLY A 220 -31.82 -7.26 9.91
N LYS A 221 -31.44 -7.36 8.63
CA LYS A 221 -31.40 -8.64 7.91
C LYS A 221 -30.02 -9.29 8.05
N SER A 222 -29.93 -10.32 8.90
CA SER A 222 -28.69 -11.04 9.19
C SER A 222 -28.04 -11.68 7.95
N LEU A 223 -26.75 -11.98 8.03
CA LEU A 223 -26.01 -12.69 6.98
C LEU A 223 -26.61 -14.07 6.68
N ASP A 224 -27.05 -14.78 7.74
CA ASP A 224 -27.76 -16.05 7.61
C ASP A 224 -29.09 -15.89 6.84
N ALA A 225 -29.89 -14.86 7.13
CA ALA A 225 -31.15 -14.57 6.43
C ALA A 225 -30.94 -14.10 4.97
N GLN A 226 -29.73 -13.66 4.63
CA GLN A 226 -29.32 -13.34 3.26
C GLN A 226 -28.73 -14.54 2.52
N GLY A 227 -28.41 -15.64 3.21
CA GLY A 227 -27.74 -16.80 2.64
C GLY A 227 -26.27 -16.57 2.31
N VAL A 228 -25.63 -15.54 2.89
CA VAL A 228 -24.23 -15.18 2.61
C VAL A 228 -23.39 -15.37 3.87
N THR A 229 -22.89 -16.58 4.07
CA THR A 229 -22.24 -16.99 5.34
C THR A 229 -20.80 -17.45 5.19
N LYS A 230 -20.30 -17.56 3.95
CA LYS A 230 -18.97 -18.05 3.63
C LYS A 230 -18.19 -17.03 2.81
N GLU A 231 -16.92 -16.90 3.14
CA GLU A 231 -15.95 -16.18 2.31
C GLU A 231 -15.85 -16.84 0.93
N VAL A 232 -15.74 -16.01 -0.11
CA VAL A 232 -15.49 -16.46 -1.48
C VAL A 232 -14.03 -16.16 -1.82
N VAL A 233 -13.25 -17.20 -2.10
CA VAL A 233 -11.86 -17.08 -2.59
C VAL A 233 -11.85 -17.43 -4.08
N PRO A 234 -11.70 -16.45 -4.98
CA PRO A 234 -11.73 -16.72 -6.42
C PRO A 234 -10.59 -17.63 -6.90
N PRO A 235 -10.81 -18.50 -7.91
CA PRO A 235 -9.76 -19.33 -8.51
C PRO A 235 -8.91 -18.57 -9.55
N TYR A 236 -8.92 -17.24 -9.48
CA TYR A 236 -8.21 -16.33 -10.38
C TYR A 236 -7.68 -15.14 -9.58
N TYR A 237 -6.68 -14.46 -10.10
CA TYR A 237 -6.10 -13.26 -9.50
C TYR A 237 -6.79 -12.01 -10.02
N SER A 238 -7.11 -11.11 -9.10
CA SER A 238 -7.55 -9.74 -9.36
C SER A 238 -6.52 -8.80 -8.76
N VAL A 239 -5.94 -7.92 -9.57
CA VAL A 239 -4.95 -6.93 -9.13
C VAL A 239 -5.53 -5.53 -9.32
N LYS A 240 -5.62 -4.76 -8.24
CA LYS A 240 -5.91 -3.33 -8.26
C LYS A 240 -4.62 -2.57 -8.51
N GLU A 241 -4.63 -1.56 -9.38
CA GLU A 241 -3.53 -0.60 -9.54
C GLU A 241 -4.08 0.84 -9.48
N ALA A 242 -3.31 1.74 -8.87
CA ALA A 242 -3.63 3.14 -8.73
C ALA A 242 -3.30 3.95 -10.01
N VAL A 243 -4.12 4.97 -10.28
CA VAL A 243 -3.91 5.91 -11.38
C VAL A 243 -3.52 7.27 -10.82
N PHE A 244 -2.35 7.75 -11.23
CA PHE A 244 -1.74 8.96 -10.68
C PHE A 244 -1.90 10.18 -11.61
N PRO A 245 -2.16 11.37 -11.05
CA PRO A 245 -2.31 12.59 -11.84
C PRO A 245 -0.97 13.30 -12.11
N PHE A 246 0.19 12.69 -11.82
CA PHE A 246 1.50 13.36 -11.86
C PHE A 246 1.78 14.12 -13.17
N ILE A 247 1.38 13.58 -14.31
CA ILE A 247 1.55 14.24 -15.62
C ILE A 247 0.80 15.57 -15.73
N LYS A 248 -0.22 15.81 -14.91
CA LYS A 248 -1.00 17.05 -14.85
C LYS A 248 -0.30 18.14 -14.03
N PHE A 249 0.68 17.78 -13.21
CA PHE A 249 1.36 18.70 -12.28
C PHE A 249 2.89 18.65 -12.47
N PRO A 250 3.43 19.23 -13.57
CA PRO A 250 4.87 19.34 -13.76
C PRO A 250 5.53 20.02 -12.57
N GLY A 251 6.62 19.46 -12.06
CA GLY A 251 7.31 19.97 -10.88
C GLY A 251 7.01 19.20 -9.59
N VAL A 252 5.91 18.43 -9.55
CA VAL A 252 5.62 17.54 -8.44
C VAL A 252 6.49 16.29 -8.52
N ASP A 253 6.95 15.83 -7.37
CA ASP A 253 7.70 14.59 -7.25
C ASP A 253 6.76 13.37 -7.30
N THR A 254 7.12 12.36 -8.08
CA THR A 254 6.33 11.12 -8.26
C THR A 254 6.64 10.04 -7.24
N ILE A 255 7.44 10.35 -6.21
CA ILE A 255 7.71 9.43 -5.12
C ILE A 255 6.42 9.09 -4.35
N LEU A 256 6.24 7.81 -4.07
CA LEU A 256 5.15 7.30 -3.23
C LEU A 256 5.52 7.45 -1.75
N GLY A 257 4.51 7.57 -0.88
CA GLY A 257 4.71 7.74 0.55
C GLY A 257 3.42 7.54 1.34
N PRO A 258 3.37 7.99 2.60
CA PRO A 258 2.26 7.70 3.51
C PRO A 258 0.99 8.54 3.22
N GLU A 259 1.08 9.56 2.37
CA GLU A 259 -0.07 10.34 1.91
C GLU A 259 -0.50 9.91 0.50
N MET A 260 -1.81 9.73 0.31
CA MET A 260 -2.43 9.32 -0.96
C MET A 260 -2.37 10.44 -2.01
N LYS A 261 -1.93 10.11 -3.23
CA LYS A 261 -1.83 11.03 -4.38
C LYS A 261 -2.62 10.58 -5.60
N SER A 262 -3.03 9.32 -5.66
CA SER A 262 -3.82 8.76 -6.76
C SER A 262 -5.23 9.34 -6.81
N THR A 263 -5.82 9.37 -8.01
CA THR A 263 -7.17 9.91 -8.24
C THR A 263 -8.16 8.86 -8.72
N GLY A 264 -7.68 7.67 -9.08
CA GLY A 264 -8.50 6.56 -9.55
C GLY A 264 -7.74 5.25 -9.44
N GLU A 265 -8.41 4.18 -9.87
CA GLU A 265 -7.88 2.83 -9.84
C GLU A 265 -8.38 2.02 -11.04
N VAL A 266 -7.65 0.97 -11.38
CA VAL A 266 -8.00 -0.01 -12.41
C VAL A 266 -7.86 -1.42 -11.85
N MET A 267 -8.49 -2.38 -12.52
CA MET A 267 -8.47 -3.79 -12.12
C MET A 267 -7.98 -4.65 -13.30
N GLY A 268 -6.92 -5.41 -13.08
CA GLY A 268 -6.48 -6.50 -13.97
C GLY A 268 -6.92 -7.85 -13.43
N VAL A 269 -7.36 -8.77 -14.31
CA VAL A 269 -7.73 -10.14 -13.92
C VAL A 269 -6.95 -11.16 -14.74
N GLY A 270 -6.43 -12.19 -14.08
CA GLY A 270 -5.60 -13.23 -14.69
C GLY A 270 -5.74 -14.58 -14.00
N GLU A 271 -5.39 -15.65 -14.70
CA GLU A 271 -5.24 -16.99 -14.09
C GLU A 271 -3.97 -17.09 -13.24
N SER A 272 -2.99 -16.21 -13.49
CA SER A 272 -1.83 -16.01 -12.64
C SER A 272 -1.74 -14.56 -12.16
N PHE A 273 -1.05 -14.35 -11.02
CA PHE A 273 -0.73 -13.01 -10.53
C PHE A 273 0.00 -12.18 -11.59
N GLY A 274 0.95 -12.78 -12.32
CA GLY A 274 1.70 -12.10 -13.38
C GLY A 274 0.81 -11.58 -14.50
N GLU A 275 -0.16 -12.39 -14.96
CA GLU A 275 -1.13 -11.95 -15.97
C GLU A 275 -2.02 -10.82 -15.45
N ALA A 276 -2.56 -10.96 -14.24
CA ALA A 276 -3.41 -9.95 -13.61
C ALA A 276 -2.67 -8.62 -13.42
N PHE A 277 -1.41 -8.69 -12.97
CA PHE A 277 -0.54 -7.52 -12.79
C PHE A 277 -0.25 -6.82 -14.12
N VAL A 278 0.13 -7.53 -15.18
CA VAL A 278 0.38 -6.91 -16.49
C VAL A 278 -0.86 -6.17 -16.99
N LYS A 279 -2.05 -6.75 -16.79
CA LYS A 279 -3.31 -6.10 -17.17
C LYS A 279 -3.62 -4.87 -16.33
N SER A 280 -3.35 -4.89 -15.02
CA SER A 280 -3.54 -3.72 -14.17
C SER A 280 -2.60 -2.58 -14.59
N GLN A 281 -1.32 -2.90 -14.85
CA GLN A 281 -0.35 -1.93 -15.39
C GLN A 281 -0.84 -1.32 -16.71
N LEU A 282 -1.23 -2.17 -17.67
CA LEU A 282 -1.69 -1.72 -18.98
C LEU A 282 -2.92 -0.82 -18.88
N ALA A 283 -3.87 -1.18 -18.02
CA ALA A 283 -5.09 -0.39 -17.77
C ALA A 283 -4.77 0.96 -17.09
N ALA A 284 -3.74 1.02 -16.24
CA ALA A 284 -3.26 2.25 -15.62
C ALA A 284 -2.44 3.13 -16.57
N GLY A 285 -2.24 2.70 -17.83
CA GLY A 285 -1.44 3.40 -18.84
C GLY A 285 0.05 3.11 -18.78
N VAL A 286 0.48 2.14 -17.96
CA VAL A 286 1.87 1.70 -17.83
C VAL A 286 2.12 0.53 -18.79
N LYS A 287 3.16 0.65 -19.63
CA LYS A 287 3.56 -0.41 -20.56
C LYS A 287 4.85 -1.05 -20.09
N LEU A 288 4.76 -2.27 -19.58
CA LEU A 288 5.94 -3.06 -19.26
C LEU A 288 6.73 -3.36 -20.55
N PRO A 289 8.05 -3.08 -20.59
CA PRO A 289 8.86 -3.32 -21.77
C PRO A 289 9.10 -4.82 -21.99
N LYS A 290 9.44 -5.19 -23.23
CA LYS A 290 9.77 -6.59 -23.61
C LYS A 290 11.27 -6.83 -23.81
N ALA A 291 12.02 -5.76 -24.03
CA ALA A 291 13.46 -5.76 -24.29
C ALA A 291 14.00 -4.34 -24.06
N GLY A 292 15.33 -4.18 -24.07
CA GLY A 292 16.01 -2.90 -23.96
C GLY A 292 16.97 -2.86 -22.77
N LYS A 293 17.21 -1.65 -22.24
CA LYS A 293 18.06 -1.46 -21.06
C LYS A 293 17.23 -1.03 -19.85
N VAL A 294 17.57 -1.56 -18.68
CA VAL A 294 16.97 -1.22 -17.40
C VAL A 294 17.98 -0.43 -16.59
N PHE A 295 17.56 0.70 -16.03
CA PHE A 295 18.37 1.47 -15.11
C PHE A 295 17.96 1.21 -13.66
N ILE A 296 18.91 0.78 -12.83
CA ILE A 296 18.69 0.44 -11.41
C ILE A 296 19.50 1.40 -10.53
N SER A 297 18.83 2.17 -9.69
CA SER A 297 19.45 3.04 -8.70
C SER A 297 18.65 3.01 -7.42
N VAL A 298 19.13 2.27 -6.43
CA VAL A 298 18.39 1.95 -5.20
C VAL A 298 19.08 2.49 -3.96
N ARG A 299 18.32 2.71 -2.88
CA ARG A 299 18.85 3.04 -1.55
C ARG A 299 19.69 1.88 -0.99
N ASN A 300 20.49 2.15 0.04
CA ASN A 300 21.45 1.17 0.56
C ASN A 300 20.81 -0.11 1.08
N SER A 301 19.69 -0.02 1.81
CA SER A 301 18.97 -1.18 2.36
C SER A 301 18.44 -2.11 1.25
N ASP A 302 18.14 -1.55 0.08
CA ASP A 302 17.54 -2.28 -1.04
C ASP A 302 18.58 -2.94 -1.96
N LYS A 303 19.88 -2.67 -1.77
CA LYS A 303 20.94 -3.17 -2.65
C LYS A 303 20.98 -4.70 -2.74
N ASN A 304 20.76 -5.38 -1.62
CA ASN A 304 20.71 -6.85 -1.60
C ASN A 304 19.51 -7.38 -2.39
N ALA A 305 18.35 -6.75 -2.25
CA ALA A 305 17.16 -7.14 -3.01
C ALA A 305 17.30 -6.81 -4.51
N ALA A 306 18.01 -5.73 -4.84
CA ALA A 306 18.30 -5.35 -6.22
C ALA A 306 19.18 -6.37 -6.96
N VAL A 307 20.00 -7.17 -6.26
CA VAL A 307 20.71 -8.33 -6.86
C VAL A 307 19.71 -9.30 -7.47
N GLN A 308 18.67 -9.66 -6.72
CA GLN A 308 17.65 -10.58 -7.25
C GLN A 308 16.90 -9.97 -8.43
N ILE A 309 16.52 -8.69 -8.35
CA ILE A 309 15.88 -7.97 -9.48
C ILE A 309 16.79 -7.94 -10.71
N GLY A 310 18.07 -7.63 -10.55
CA GLY A 310 19.04 -7.62 -11.64
C GLY A 310 19.16 -8.99 -12.32
N ARG A 311 19.17 -10.07 -11.54
CA ARG A 311 19.21 -11.44 -12.07
C ARG A 311 17.96 -11.75 -12.91
N GLU A 312 16.79 -11.47 -12.38
CA GLU A 312 15.52 -11.71 -13.08
C GLU A 312 15.41 -10.90 -14.38
N LEU A 313 15.89 -9.66 -14.38
CA LEU A 313 15.92 -8.81 -15.58
C LEU A 313 16.93 -9.31 -16.62
N LEU A 314 18.09 -9.83 -16.22
CA LEU A 314 19.04 -10.47 -17.13
C LEU A 314 18.45 -11.74 -17.77
N GLU A 315 17.77 -12.56 -16.98
CA GLU A 315 17.06 -13.76 -17.47
C GLU A 315 15.97 -13.41 -18.49
N LEU A 316 15.32 -12.26 -18.31
CA LEU A 316 14.37 -11.69 -19.28
C LEU A 316 15.04 -11.05 -20.52
N GLY A 317 16.38 -11.01 -20.57
CA GLY A 317 17.15 -10.53 -21.72
C GLY A 317 17.44 -9.02 -21.73
N PHE A 318 17.25 -8.32 -20.61
CA PHE A 318 17.55 -6.88 -20.53
C PHE A 318 19.04 -6.60 -20.32
N GLY A 319 19.53 -5.50 -20.90
CA GLY A 319 20.82 -4.92 -20.50
C GLY A 319 20.67 -4.10 -19.22
N LEU A 320 21.63 -4.17 -18.30
CA LEU A 320 21.55 -3.44 -17.04
C LEU A 320 22.47 -2.22 -17.00
N LEU A 321 21.91 -1.11 -16.54
CA LEU A 321 22.56 0.15 -16.21
C LEU A 321 22.36 0.41 -14.71
N ALA A 322 23.36 0.95 -14.02
CA ALA A 322 23.17 1.28 -12.60
C ALA A 322 24.06 2.44 -12.14
N THR A 323 23.66 3.15 -11.09
CA THR A 323 24.56 4.12 -10.43
C THR A 323 25.72 3.41 -9.75
N ARG A 324 26.85 4.09 -9.56
CA ARG A 324 28.11 3.50 -9.05
C ARG A 324 27.91 2.52 -7.88
N GLY A 325 27.20 2.95 -6.84
CA GLY A 325 26.99 2.13 -5.65
C GLY A 325 26.07 0.92 -5.85
N THR A 326 25.12 0.99 -6.77
CA THR A 326 24.28 -0.16 -7.15
C THR A 326 25.02 -1.08 -8.12
N ALA A 327 25.71 -0.52 -9.11
CA ALA A 327 26.52 -1.27 -10.08
C ALA A 327 27.60 -2.11 -9.39
N GLN A 328 28.26 -1.56 -8.37
CA GLN A 328 29.25 -2.29 -7.59
C GLN A 328 28.66 -3.58 -6.99
N VAL A 329 27.56 -3.48 -6.24
CA VAL A 329 26.92 -4.65 -5.59
C VAL A 329 26.43 -5.66 -6.62
N LEU A 330 25.86 -5.21 -7.74
CA LEU A 330 25.43 -6.10 -8.82
C LEU A 330 26.63 -6.86 -9.41
N ASN A 331 27.71 -6.16 -9.77
CA ASN A 331 28.88 -6.76 -10.38
C ASN A 331 29.63 -7.72 -9.43
N GLU A 332 29.71 -7.38 -8.13
CA GLU A 332 30.25 -8.26 -7.08
C GLU A 332 29.46 -9.57 -6.95
N ASN A 333 28.18 -9.56 -7.29
CA ASN A 333 27.29 -10.73 -7.31
C ASN A 333 27.16 -11.38 -8.70
N GLY A 334 28.07 -11.07 -9.64
CA GLY A 334 28.12 -11.67 -10.97
C GLY A 334 27.06 -11.13 -11.96
N ILE A 335 26.38 -10.04 -11.62
CA ILE A 335 25.35 -9.41 -12.47
C ILE A 335 25.99 -8.24 -13.20
N LYS A 336 26.24 -8.41 -14.51
CA LYS A 336 26.89 -7.38 -15.33
C LYS A 336 26.00 -6.15 -15.48
N ALA A 337 26.35 -5.07 -14.78
CA ALA A 337 25.69 -3.77 -14.87
C ALA A 337 26.70 -2.68 -15.28
N VAL A 338 26.36 -1.91 -16.31
CA VAL A 338 27.17 -0.78 -16.77
C VAL A 338 26.91 0.42 -15.86
N THR A 339 27.99 0.99 -15.31
CA THR A 339 27.90 2.18 -14.45
C THR A 339 27.48 3.40 -15.26
N VAL A 340 26.47 4.13 -14.77
CA VAL A 340 25.97 5.39 -15.35
C VAL A 340 25.95 6.47 -14.28
N HIS A 341 26.32 7.70 -14.67
CA HIS A 341 26.35 8.85 -13.77
C HIS A 341 24.95 9.37 -13.44
N LYS A 342 24.77 9.85 -12.21
CA LYS A 342 23.68 10.78 -11.88
C LYS A 342 23.94 12.14 -12.56
N VAL A 343 22.91 12.99 -12.63
CA VAL A 343 23.00 14.31 -13.28
C VAL A 343 24.14 15.16 -12.70
N GLY A 344 24.37 15.11 -11.39
CA GLY A 344 25.46 15.84 -10.73
C GLY A 344 26.85 15.21 -10.83
N GLU A 345 27.00 14.01 -11.42
CA GLU A 345 28.24 13.22 -11.37
C GLU A 345 29.08 13.26 -12.67
N GLY A 346 28.54 13.74 -13.79
CA GLY A 346 29.27 13.82 -15.07
C GLY A 346 28.44 13.44 -16.30
N ARG A 347 29.09 13.20 -17.44
CA ARG A 347 28.46 12.74 -18.70
C ARG A 347 29.11 11.46 -19.24
N PRO A 348 28.35 10.58 -19.93
CA PRO A 348 26.89 10.62 -20.09
C PRO A 348 26.17 10.30 -18.77
N HIS A 349 25.08 11.00 -18.48
CA HIS A 349 24.26 10.75 -17.29
C HIS A 349 22.89 10.18 -17.65
N ILE A 350 22.23 9.58 -16.67
CA ILE A 350 20.93 8.91 -16.84
C ILE A 350 19.86 9.77 -17.54
N LEU A 351 19.79 11.07 -17.25
CA LEU A 351 18.80 11.94 -17.90
C LEU A 351 19.01 12.09 -19.42
N ASP A 352 20.25 12.01 -19.91
CA ASP A 352 20.53 12.04 -21.35
C ASP A 352 20.06 10.74 -22.00
N MET A 353 20.36 9.60 -21.36
CA MET A 353 19.94 8.28 -21.82
C MET A 353 18.42 8.13 -21.87
N ILE A 354 17.70 8.68 -20.88
CA ILE A 354 16.23 8.74 -20.90
C ILE A 354 15.74 9.55 -22.10
N LYS A 355 16.28 10.73 -22.34
CA LYS A 355 15.90 11.60 -23.46
C LYS A 355 16.22 10.98 -24.82
N ASN A 356 17.29 10.20 -24.91
CA ASN A 356 17.68 9.47 -26.12
C ASN A 356 16.89 8.18 -26.35
N GLY A 357 15.98 7.80 -25.45
CA GLY A 357 15.23 6.54 -25.56
C GLY A 357 16.06 5.28 -25.33
N GLU A 358 17.20 5.41 -24.63
CA GLU A 358 18.12 4.29 -24.38
C GLU A 358 17.71 3.42 -23.19
N VAL A 359 16.73 3.87 -22.39
CA VAL A 359 16.26 3.20 -21.17
C VAL A 359 14.78 2.86 -21.31
N SER A 360 14.44 1.60 -21.06
CA SER A 360 13.07 1.07 -21.23
C SER A 360 12.34 0.86 -19.90
N LEU A 361 13.09 0.71 -18.80
CA LEU A 361 12.58 0.55 -17.44
C LEU A 361 13.52 1.23 -16.45
N ILE A 362 12.97 1.84 -15.42
CA ILE A 362 13.72 2.42 -14.31
C ILE A 362 13.26 1.80 -12.99
N VAL A 363 14.21 1.32 -12.19
CA VAL A 363 13.97 0.96 -10.79
C VAL A 363 14.72 1.97 -9.94
N ASN A 364 13.99 2.90 -9.32
CA ASN A 364 14.57 3.95 -8.50
C ASN A 364 13.94 4.01 -7.12
N THR A 365 14.57 3.33 -6.15
CA THR A 365 14.22 3.50 -4.74
C THR A 365 15.14 4.55 -4.11
N VAL A 366 14.60 5.32 -3.17
CA VAL A 366 15.29 6.46 -2.58
C VAL A 366 15.20 6.38 -1.08
N ASP A 367 16.27 6.85 -0.43
CA ASP A 367 16.25 7.13 1.00
C ASP A 367 15.32 8.33 1.24
N GLU A 368 14.57 8.32 2.33
CA GLU A 368 13.59 9.37 2.62
C GLU A 368 14.24 10.68 3.08
N LYS A 369 15.57 10.67 3.29
CA LYS A 369 16.38 11.88 3.45
C LYS A 369 16.14 12.86 2.30
N ARG A 370 15.77 14.09 2.65
CA ARG A 370 15.41 15.15 1.70
C ARG A 370 16.46 15.40 0.61
N SER A 371 17.75 15.35 0.94
CA SER A 371 18.83 15.48 -0.06
C SER A 371 18.81 14.34 -1.07
N ALA A 372 18.63 13.10 -0.63
CA ALA A 372 18.53 11.94 -1.52
C ALA A 372 17.28 12.00 -2.41
N VAL A 373 16.14 12.44 -1.86
CA VAL A 373 14.89 12.67 -2.59
C VAL A 373 15.10 13.72 -3.69
N GLN A 374 15.69 14.87 -3.34
CA GLN A 374 15.99 15.96 -4.27
C GLN A 374 16.99 15.57 -5.36
N ASP A 375 18.09 14.90 -5.00
CA ASP A 375 19.10 14.44 -5.96
C ASP A 375 18.52 13.45 -6.98
N SER A 376 17.58 12.62 -6.53
CA SER A 376 16.94 11.59 -7.36
C SER A 376 15.70 12.10 -8.11
N TRP A 377 15.20 13.29 -7.79
CA TRP A 377 14.01 13.90 -8.41
C TRP A 377 14.16 13.99 -9.93
N SER A 378 15.35 14.36 -10.40
CA SER A 378 15.66 14.48 -11.84
C SER A 378 15.43 13.18 -12.63
N ILE A 379 15.66 12.02 -11.99
CA ILE A 379 15.47 10.70 -12.60
C ILE A 379 13.98 10.42 -12.75
N ARG A 380 13.21 10.60 -11.68
CA ARG A 380 11.75 10.35 -11.67
C ARG A 380 11.00 11.30 -12.58
N ASN A 381 11.31 12.59 -12.52
CA ASN A 381 10.74 13.57 -13.43
C ASN A 381 11.14 13.28 -14.89
N GLY A 382 12.40 12.91 -15.14
CA GLY A 382 12.86 12.47 -16.45
C GLY A 382 12.07 11.26 -16.98
N ALA A 383 11.86 10.25 -16.14
CA ALA A 383 11.09 9.05 -16.48
C ALA A 383 9.64 9.40 -16.84
N LEU A 384 8.97 10.23 -16.01
CA LEU A 384 7.60 10.68 -16.26
C LEU A 384 7.48 11.42 -17.59
N GLN A 385 8.37 12.40 -17.85
CA GLN A 385 8.35 13.20 -19.09
C GLN A 385 8.70 12.36 -20.32
N GLY A 386 9.66 11.44 -20.18
CA GLY A 386 10.06 10.50 -21.23
C GLY A 386 9.08 9.35 -21.44
N ARG A 387 8.01 9.25 -20.63
CA ARG A 387 7.07 8.11 -20.61
C ARG A 387 7.77 6.76 -20.49
N VAL A 388 8.88 6.73 -19.76
CA VAL A 388 9.62 5.50 -19.44
C VAL A 388 8.97 4.86 -18.24
N THR A 389 8.64 3.57 -18.31
CA THR A 389 8.08 2.83 -17.18
C THR A 389 9.07 2.85 -16.01
N TYR A 390 8.58 3.14 -14.80
CA TYR A 390 9.42 3.19 -13.61
C TYR A 390 8.72 2.66 -12.37
N TYR A 391 9.50 2.10 -11.46
CA TYR A 391 9.06 1.65 -10.14
C TYR A 391 9.90 2.31 -9.06
N THR A 392 9.23 2.82 -8.03
CA THR A 392 9.87 3.50 -6.88
C THR A 392 10.04 2.59 -5.66
N THR A 393 9.64 1.32 -5.76
CA THR A 393 9.78 0.30 -4.72
C THR A 393 10.42 -0.96 -5.29
N ILE A 394 11.15 -1.70 -4.45
CA ILE A 394 11.69 -3.02 -4.83
C ILE A 394 10.56 -4.01 -5.10
N ALA A 395 9.49 -3.96 -4.32
CA ALA A 395 8.38 -4.88 -4.45
C ALA A 395 7.61 -4.67 -5.76
N GLY A 396 7.37 -3.41 -6.17
CA GLY A 396 6.83 -3.07 -7.48
C GLY A 396 7.73 -3.57 -8.62
N ALA A 397 9.05 -3.41 -8.49
CA ALA A 397 10.01 -3.94 -9.48
C ALA A 397 9.97 -5.49 -9.57
N ARG A 398 9.77 -6.19 -8.44
CA ARG A 398 9.60 -7.65 -8.39
C ARG A 398 8.31 -8.10 -9.07
N ALA A 399 7.21 -7.40 -8.79
CA ALA A 399 5.93 -7.65 -9.44
C ALA A 399 6.02 -7.43 -10.96
N ALA A 400 6.73 -6.37 -11.38
CA ALA A 400 7.02 -6.11 -12.79
C ALA A 400 7.82 -7.23 -13.47
N CYS A 401 8.86 -7.76 -12.82
CA CYS A 401 9.60 -8.92 -13.34
C CYS A 401 8.69 -10.14 -13.51
N THR A 402 7.83 -10.41 -12.52
CA THR A 402 6.85 -11.50 -12.57
C THR A 402 5.83 -11.31 -13.70
N GLY A 403 5.35 -10.08 -13.89
CA GLY A 403 4.46 -9.71 -14.98
C GLY A 403 5.11 -9.86 -16.35
N MET A 404 6.35 -9.40 -16.53
CA MET A 404 7.06 -9.48 -17.81
C MET A 404 7.24 -10.93 -18.31
N ARG A 405 7.34 -11.91 -17.40
CA ARG A 405 7.34 -13.35 -17.77
C ARG A 405 6.04 -13.82 -18.43
N HIS A 406 4.91 -13.12 -18.21
CA HIS A 406 3.57 -13.53 -18.64
C HIS A 406 2.96 -12.64 -19.75
N ILE A 407 3.74 -11.70 -20.32
CA ILE A 407 3.25 -10.70 -21.28
C ILE A 407 2.62 -11.28 -22.56
N GLN A 408 2.98 -12.51 -22.96
CA GLN A 408 2.58 -13.07 -24.25
C GLN A 408 1.18 -13.73 -24.25
N ALA A 409 0.52 -13.85 -23.09
CA ALA A 409 -0.70 -14.65 -22.94
C ALA A 409 -1.93 -13.85 -22.46
N LEU A 410 -2.00 -12.55 -22.77
CA LEU A 410 -3.11 -11.72 -22.29
C LEU A 410 -4.41 -12.02 -23.04
N VAL A 411 -5.40 -12.58 -22.34
CA VAL A 411 -6.75 -12.81 -22.86
C VAL A 411 -7.80 -11.98 -22.11
N PRO A 412 -8.87 -11.48 -22.76
CA PRO A 412 -9.94 -10.78 -22.06
C PRO A 412 -10.84 -11.77 -21.31
N TYR A 413 -11.24 -11.42 -20.08
CA TYR A 413 -12.22 -12.19 -19.30
C TYR A 413 -13.50 -11.37 -19.11
N ALA A 414 -14.65 -11.95 -19.46
CA ALA A 414 -15.94 -11.35 -19.13
C ALA A 414 -16.24 -11.55 -17.64
N LEU A 415 -16.68 -10.48 -16.96
CA LEU A 415 -16.99 -10.51 -15.53
C LEU A 415 -18.04 -11.57 -15.18
N GLN A 416 -19.04 -11.74 -16.04
CA GLN A 416 -20.11 -12.73 -15.89
C GLN A 416 -19.55 -14.16 -15.90
N SER A 417 -18.60 -14.45 -16.80
CA SER A 417 -17.94 -15.75 -16.87
C SER A 417 -17.05 -16.02 -15.66
N LEU A 418 -16.39 -14.99 -15.12
CA LEU A 418 -15.63 -15.11 -13.88
C LEU A 418 -16.54 -15.45 -12.70
N HIS A 419 -17.67 -14.75 -12.55
CA HIS A 419 -18.61 -14.98 -11.46
C HIS A 419 -19.31 -16.33 -11.52
N GLN A 420 -19.52 -16.88 -12.72
CA GLN A 420 -20.01 -18.26 -12.89
C GLN A 420 -19.04 -19.32 -12.34
N LYS A 421 -17.73 -19.04 -12.26
CA LYS A 421 -16.73 -19.95 -11.66
C LYS A 421 -16.75 -19.95 -10.13
N LEU A 422 -17.52 -19.05 -9.49
CA LEU A 422 -17.58 -18.90 -8.03
C LEU A 422 -18.78 -19.63 -7.40
N VAL A 423 -19.69 -20.16 -8.22
CA VAL A 423 -20.96 -20.79 -7.83
C VAL A 423 -20.78 -22.26 -7.52
#